data_AF-A0A158I0H5-F1
#
_entry.id   AF-A0A158I0H5-F1
#
_cell.length_a   1.000
_cell.length_b   1.000
_cell.length_c   1.000
_cell.angle_alpha   90.00
_cell.angle_beta   90.00
_cell.angle_gamma   90.00
#
_symmetry.space_group_name_H-M   'P 1'
#
loop_
_entity.id
_entity.type
_entity.pdbx_description
1 polymer ?
#
loop_
_entity_poly.entity_id
_entity_poly.type
_entity_poly.pdbx_seq_one_letter_code
_entity_poly.pdbx_strand_id
1 'polypeptide(L)'
;MNDLKSFTYIHDWYIDILAVTDDGDSLTLGLKLDDRRATVTFAETTRCVIEHYGLLNIVYDIKFLEPGTPRYDQALKALEKSDRFSEKEPIHLALVAATVGVENDR
;
A
#
# COMPACT_ATOMS: atom_id res chain seq x y z
N MET A 1 -11.60 -12.55 7.98
CA MET A 1 -11.34 -11.49 8.98
C MET A 1 -10.24 -11.97 9.93
N ASN A 2 -9.02 -11.94 9.42
CA ASN A 2 -7.71 -12.04 10.07
C ASN A 2 -6.71 -11.73 8.95
N ASP A 3 -5.42 -11.65 9.24
CA ASP A 3 -4.32 -11.60 8.24
C ASP A 3 -3.63 -10.23 8.06
N LEU A 4 -3.86 -9.27 8.97
CA LEU A 4 -2.87 -8.19 9.18
C LEU A 4 -1.68 -8.64 10.03
N LYS A 5 -1.86 -9.67 10.88
CA LYS A 5 -0.79 -10.26 11.69
C LYS A 5 0.27 -10.99 10.84
N SER A 6 -0.05 -11.39 9.62
CA SER A 6 0.92 -11.93 8.65
C SER A 6 1.85 -10.85 8.08
N PHE A 7 1.45 -9.57 8.10
CA PHE A 7 2.26 -8.47 7.57
C PHE A 7 3.32 -7.97 8.56
N THR A 8 3.36 -8.46 9.79
CA THR A 8 4.47 -8.14 10.71
C THR A 8 5.81 -8.69 10.21
N TYR A 9 5.81 -9.52 9.16
CA TYR A 9 7.01 -10.12 8.53
C TYR A 9 7.43 -9.49 7.19
N ILE A 10 6.75 -8.43 6.72
CA ILE A 10 7.09 -7.79 5.44
C ILE A 10 7.97 -6.52 5.57
N HIS A 11 8.46 -6.23 6.77
CA HIS A 11 9.55 -5.28 6.95
C HIS A 11 10.74 -5.69 6.07
N ASP A 12 11.32 -4.73 5.35
CA ASP A 12 12.46 -4.87 4.42
C ASP A 12 12.15 -5.49 3.05
N TRP A 13 10.89 -5.83 2.76
CA TRP A 13 10.50 -6.27 1.42
C TRP A 13 10.36 -5.06 0.50
N TYR A 14 10.83 -5.14 -0.74
CA TYR A 14 10.59 -4.07 -1.71
C TYR A 14 9.34 -4.32 -2.53
N ILE A 15 8.67 -3.24 -2.92
CA ILE A 15 7.57 -3.26 -3.88
C ILE A 15 8.17 -3.44 -5.28
N ASP A 16 7.88 -4.56 -5.94
CA ASP A 16 8.35 -4.87 -7.30
C ASP A 16 7.23 -4.86 -8.35
N ILE A 17 5.97 -4.97 -7.92
CA ILE A 17 4.79 -4.91 -8.78
C ILE A 17 3.74 -3.98 -8.18
N LEU A 18 3.17 -3.15 -9.04
CA LEU A 18 1.91 -2.44 -8.83
C LEU A 18 0.96 -2.84 -9.96
N ALA A 19 -0.12 -3.52 -9.62
CA ALA A 19 -1.11 -3.98 -10.60
C ALA A 19 -2.52 -3.61 -10.17
N VAL A 20 -3.33 -3.17 -11.12
CA VAL A 20 -4.78 -3.00 -10.96
C VAL A 20 -5.45 -4.17 -11.68
N THR A 21 -6.47 -4.76 -11.07
CA THR A 21 -7.23 -5.87 -11.68
C THR A 21 -8.08 -5.39 -12.87
N ASP A 22 -8.43 -6.32 -13.77
CA ASP A 22 -9.17 -5.99 -15.01
C ASP A 22 -10.57 -5.39 -14.76
N ASP A 23 -11.19 -5.68 -13.61
CA ASP A 23 -12.44 -5.08 -13.13
C ASP A 23 -12.25 -3.69 -12.50
N GLY A 24 -11.00 -3.23 -12.36
CA GLY A 24 -10.63 -1.90 -11.89
C GLY A 24 -10.84 -1.67 -10.39
N ASP A 25 -11.24 -2.69 -9.63
CA ASP A 25 -11.67 -2.54 -8.25
C ASP A 25 -10.64 -3.01 -7.22
N SER A 26 -9.54 -3.61 -7.65
CA SER A 26 -8.54 -4.15 -6.73
C SER A 26 -7.13 -3.70 -7.09
N LEU A 27 -6.38 -3.29 -6.07
CA LEU A 27 -4.97 -2.96 -6.18
C LEU A 27 -4.13 -4.09 -5.59
N THR A 28 -3.20 -4.63 -6.36
CA THR A 28 -2.26 -5.65 -5.91
C THR A 28 -0.83 -5.10 -5.89
N LEU A 29 -0.18 -5.26 -4.74
CA LEU A 29 1.25 -5.05 -4.56
C LEU A 29 1.97 -6.40 -4.66
N GLY A 30 3.00 -6.47 -5.50
CA GLY A 30 4.01 -7.51 -5.41
C GLY A 30 5.12 -7.07 -4.47
N LEU A 31 5.44 -7.93 -3.52
CA LEU A 31 6.52 -7.76 -2.56
C LEU A 31 7.58 -8.82 -2.81
N LYS A 32 8.84 -8.42 -2.73
CA LYS A 32 9.98 -9.33 -2.85
C LYS A 32 11.02 -9.12 -1.76
N LEU A 33 11.60 -10.22 -1.29
CA LEU A 33 12.75 -10.28 -0.39
C LEU A 33 13.64 -11.43 -0.83
N ASP A 34 14.83 -11.13 -1.35
CA ASP A 34 15.71 -12.10 -2.01
C ASP A 34 14.93 -12.95 -3.05
N ASP A 35 14.89 -14.27 -2.88
CA ASP A 35 14.16 -15.21 -3.74
C ASP A 35 12.70 -15.42 -3.32
N ARG A 36 12.24 -14.76 -2.25
CA ARG A 36 10.87 -14.89 -1.73
C ARG A 36 9.96 -13.84 -2.36
N ARG A 37 8.73 -14.25 -2.69
CA ARG A 37 7.67 -13.38 -3.22
C ARG A 37 6.40 -13.51 -2.38
N ALA A 38 5.70 -12.39 -2.25
CA ALA A 38 4.38 -12.30 -1.66
C ALA A 38 3.55 -11.26 -2.43
N THR A 39 2.23 -11.37 -2.34
CA THR A 39 1.31 -10.37 -2.90
C THR A 39 0.37 -9.87 -1.82
N VAL A 40 0.06 -8.58 -1.85
CA VAL A 40 -0.97 -7.95 -1.02
C VAL A 40 -2.02 -7.37 -1.95
N THR A 41 -3.26 -7.83 -1.83
CA THR A 41 -4.37 -7.34 -2.65
C THR A 41 -5.35 -6.59 -1.77
N PHE A 42 -5.57 -5.31 -2.09
CA PHE A 42 -6.61 -4.47 -1.53
C PHE A 42 -7.86 -4.59 -2.40
N ALA A 43 -8.80 -5.43 -1.98
CA ALA A 43 -10.06 -5.63 -2.70
C ALA A 43 -11.01 -4.43 -2.51
N GLU A 44 -11.84 -4.17 -3.52
CA GLU A 44 -12.85 -3.09 -3.53
C GLU A 44 -12.25 -1.69 -3.24
N THR A 45 -11.04 -1.45 -3.72
CA THR A 45 -10.34 -0.16 -3.67
C THR A 45 -11.11 0.89 -4.46
N THR A 46 -11.52 1.96 -3.79
CA THR A 46 -12.29 3.05 -4.41
C THR A 46 -11.42 4.19 -4.90
N ARG A 47 -10.24 4.36 -4.28
CA ARG A 47 -9.23 5.40 -4.55
C ARG A 47 -7.85 4.86 -4.19
N CYS A 48 -6.82 5.32 -4.90
CA CYS A 48 -5.44 5.05 -4.57
C CYS A 48 -4.58 6.26 -4.96
N VAL A 49 -3.61 6.61 -4.12
CA VAL A 49 -2.58 7.59 -4.45
C VAL A 49 -1.22 7.02 -4.03
N ILE A 50 -0.22 7.24 -4.87
CA ILE A 50 1.17 6.88 -4.58
C ILE A 50 1.95 8.19 -4.55
N GLU A 51 2.57 8.48 -3.42
CA GLU A 51 3.41 9.66 -3.23
C GLU A 51 4.88 9.23 -3.16
N HIS A 52 5.76 10.03 -3.77
CA HIS A 52 7.22 9.89 -3.67
C HIS A 52 7.79 8.50 -4.07
N TYR A 53 7.22 7.86 -5.10
CA TYR A 53 7.67 6.54 -5.57
C TYR A 53 9.10 6.58 -6.13
N GLY A 54 10.00 5.76 -5.57
CA GLY A 54 11.37 5.54 -6.07
C GLY A 54 11.50 4.24 -6.87
N LEU A 55 12.70 3.91 -7.34
CA LEU A 55 12.96 2.61 -7.98
C LEU A 55 13.03 1.45 -6.97
N LEU A 56 13.52 1.72 -5.75
CA LEU A 56 13.64 0.75 -4.67
C LEU A 56 12.77 1.20 -3.50
N ASN A 57 11.53 0.74 -3.41
CA ASN A 57 10.63 1.11 -2.31
C ASN A 57 10.58 0.00 -1.27
N ILE A 58 11.37 0.13 -0.21
CA ILE A 58 11.44 -0.83 0.89
C ILE A 58 10.28 -0.57 1.85
N VAL A 59 9.42 -1.56 2.06
CA VAL A 59 8.25 -1.49 2.93
C VAL A 59 8.66 -1.52 4.39
N TYR A 60 8.16 -0.54 5.15
CA TYR A 60 8.29 -0.46 6.61
C TYR A 60 6.98 -0.74 7.32
N ASP A 61 5.83 -0.51 6.69
CA ASP A 61 4.54 -0.72 7.35
C ASP A 61 3.43 -0.89 6.33
N ILE A 62 2.51 -1.81 6.60
CA ILE A 62 1.22 -1.92 5.92
C ILE A 62 0.17 -2.01 7.00
N LYS A 63 -0.70 -1.01 7.10
CA LYS A 63 -1.71 -0.96 8.16
C LYS A 63 -2.97 -0.23 7.75
N PHE A 64 -4.07 -0.56 8.43
CA PHE A 64 -5.23 0.32 8.45
C PHE A 64 -4.99 1.49 9.40
N LEU A 65 -5.39 2.68 8.96
CA LEU A 65 -5.38 3.87 9.79
C LEU A 65 -6.69 3.99 10.56
N GLU A 66 -6.59 4.42 11.81
CA GLU A 66 -7.75 4.66 12.68
C GLU A 66 -8.35 6.05 12.40
N PRO A 67 -9.67 6.15 12.16
CA PRO A 67 -10.35 7.42 11.96
C PRO A 67 -10.11 8.41 13.10
N GLY A 68 -9.96 9.69 12.77
CA GLY A 68 -9.75 10.77 13.74
C GLY A 68 -8.30 10.91 14.24
N THR A 69 -7.37 10.09 13.75
CA THR A 69 -5.94 10.29 13.99
C THR A 69 -5.35 11.29 12.99
N PRO A 70 -4.32 12.08 13.35
CA PRO A 70 -3.70 13.03 12.42
C PRO A 70 -3.20 12.38 11.13
N ARG A 71 -2.72 11.13 11.22
CA ARG A 71 -2.22 10.37 10.07
C ARG A 71 -3.36 9.93 9.14
N TYR A 72 -4.52 9.57 9.70
CA TYR A 72 -5.72 9.28 8.93
C TYR A 72 -6.16 10.52 8.14
N ASP A 73 -6.29 11.67 8.81
CA ASP A 73 -6.74 12.92 8.18
C ASP A 73 -5.79 13.38 7.06
N GLN A 74 -4.48 13.21 7.26
CA GLN A 74 -3.48 13.52 6.24
C GLN A 74 -3.63 12.61 5.02
N ALA A 75 -3.74 11.29 5.22
CA ALA A 75 -3.89 10.34 4.13
C ALA A 75 -5.22 10.53 3.39
N LEU A 76 -6.30 10.84 4.11
CA LEU A 76 -7.59 11.14 3.51
C LEU A 76 -7.51 12.36 2.58
N LYS A 77 -6.87 13.46 3.02
CA LYS A 77 -6.65 14.65 2.19
C LYS A 77 -5.83 14.37 0.93
N ALA A 78 -4.89 13.42 0.98
CA ALA A 78 -4.14 13.00 -0.21
C ALA A 78 -5.04 12.22 -1.18
N LEU A 79 -5.86 11.30 -0.67
CA LEU A 79 -6.83 10.53 -1.46
C LEU A 79 -7.93 11.41 -2.07
N GLU A 80 -8.39 12.45 -1.38
CA GLU A 80 -9.39 13.40 -1.89
C GLU A 80 -8.95 14.12 -3.16
N LYS A 81 -7.64 14.20 -3.41
CA LYS A 81 -7.05 14.78 -4.63
C LYS A 81 -6.88 13.78 -5.78
N SER A 82 -7.11 12.49 -5.53
CA SER A 82 -7.07 11.44 -6.55
C SER A 82 -8.43 11.27 -7.22
N ASP A 83 -8.48 10.57 -8.35
CA ASP A 83 -9.74 10.17 -8.98
C ASP A 83 -10.38 9.00 -8.21
N ARG A 84 -11.72 8.90 -8.29
CA ARG A 84 -12.44 7.70 -7.84
C ARG A 84 -12.44 6.67 -8.96
N PHE A 85 -12.14 5.43 -8.62
CA PHE A 85 -12.38 4.27 -9.47
C PHE A 85 -13.75 3.64 -9.20
N SER A 86 -14.40 4.01 -8.09
CA SER A 86 -15.70 3.47 -7.68
C SER A 86 -16.50 4.47 -6.84
N GLU A 87 -17.83 4.41 -6.99
CA GLU A 87 -18.81 5.16 -6.19
C GLU A 87 -19.11 4.51 -4.84
N LYS A 88 -18.58 3.31 -4.56
CA LYS A 88 -18.70 2.66 -3.25
C LYS A 88 -18.11 3.55 -2.16
N GLU A 89 -18.73 3.53 -0.98
CA GLU A 89 -18.23 4.28 0.17
C GLU A 89 -17.13 3.47 0.90
N PRO A 90 -15.90 4.00 1.04
CA PRO A 90 -14.83 3.26 1.69
C PRO A 90 -15.05 3.20 3.21
N ILE A 91 -14.89 2.01 3.79
CA ILE A 91 -14.97 1.79 5.25
C ILE A 91 -13.60 1.69 5.93
N HIS A 92 -12.53 1.56 5.14
CA HIS A 92 -11.16 1.41 5.62
C HIS A 92 -10.22 2.30 4.80
N LEU A 93 -9.20 2.85 5.48
CA LEU A 93 -8.10 3.55 4.86
C LEU A 93 -6.82 2.77 5.19
N ALA A 94 -6.17 2.20 4.17
CA ALA A 94 -4.90 1.52 4.31
C ALA A 94 -3.73 2.44 3.93
N LEU A 95 -2.63 2.35 4.67
CA LEU A 95 -1.38 3.01 4.34
C LEU A 95 -0.28 1.97 4.17
N VAL A 96 0.41 2.06 3.04
CA VAL A 96 1.68 1.39 2.79
C VAL A 96 2.78 2.42 2.90
N ALA A 97 3.61 2.30 3.93
CA ALA A 97 4.76 3.16 4.14
C ALA A 97 6.01 2.45 3.61
N ALA A 98 6.68 3.07 2.66
CA ALA A 98 7.96 2.62 2.15
C ALA A 98 8.97 3.78 2.14
N THR A 99 10.26 3.48 2.17
CA THR A 99 11.30 4.47 1.90
C THR A 99 12.08 4.07 0.66
N VAL A 100 12.66 5.08 0.00
CA VAL A 100 13.58 4.84 -1.11
C VAL A 100 14.85 4.23 -0.53
N GLY A 101 15.06 2.94 -0.79
CA GLY A 101 16.30 2.25 -0.46
C GLY A 101 17.45 2.85 -1.25
N VAL A 102 18.53 3.19 -0.56
CA VAL A 102 19.83 3.40 -1.19
C VAL A 102 20.53 2.06 -1.12
N GLU A 103 21.01 1.57 -2.27
CA GLU A 103 21.94 0.43 -2.30
C GLU A 103 23.17 0.84 -1.49
N ASN A 104 23.35 0.27 -0.30
CA ASN A 104 24.62 0.36 0.38
C ASN A 104 25.51 -0.69 -0.27
N ASP A 105 26.28 -0.27 -1.29
CA ASP A 105 27.42 -1.03 -1.80
C ASP A 105 28.24 -1.55 -0.59
N ARG A 106 28.28 -2.88 -0.43
CA ARG A 106 29.21 -3.59 0.46
C ARG A 106 29.94 -4.63 -0.33
#